data_AF-A0A5B7J9W0-F1
#
_entry.id   AF-A0A5B7J9W0-F1
#
_cell.length_a   1.000
_cell.length_b   1.000
_cell.length_c   1.000
_cell.angle_alpha   90.00
_cell.angle_beta   90.00
_cell.angle_gamma   90.00
#
_symmetry.space_group_name_H-M   'P 1'
#
loop_
_entity.id
_entity.type
_entity.pdbx_description
1 polymer ?
#
loop_
_entity_poly.entity_id
_entity_poly.type
_entity_poly.pdbx_seq_one_letter_code
_entity_poly.pdbx_strand_id
1 'polypeptide(L)'
;MEDDFDPYGLPPEVTTQPHALIGMLGLDISNKTTHKAVWEAFALNRRTDRTPLHFCHLNNDFQMPPMKQKWYPYHHPSPSLV
;
A
#
# COMPACT_ATOMS: atom_id res chain seq x y z
N MET A 1 -31.64 11.69 -2.48
CA MET A 1 -30.32 12.31 -2.43
C MET A 1 -30.14 12.60 -0.95
N GLU A 2 -29.54 11.65 -0.23
CA GLU A 2 -29.40 11.80 1.22
C GLU A 2 -28.38 12.91 1.44
N ASP A 3 -28.82 13.98 2.09
CA ASP A 3 -27.95 15.00 2.66
C ASP A 3 -27.02 14.29 3.64
N ASP A 4 -25.77 14.12 3.22
CA ASP A 4 -24.64 13.64 4.00
C ASP A 4 -24.40 14.65 5.13
N PHE A 5 -25.19 14.55 6.20
CA PHE A 5 -25.16 15.47 7.32
C PHE A 5 -23.90 15.19 8.14
N ASP A 6 -22.83 15.92 7.85
CA ASP A 6 -21.65 15.98 8.69
C ASP A 6 -21.80 17.11 9.73
N PRO A 7 -21.98 16.80 11.03
CA PRO A 7 -22.08 17.82 12.09
C PRO A 7 -20.80 18.67 12.26
N TYR A 8 -19.68 18.29 11.63
CA TYR A 8 -18.39 18.98 11.74
C TYR A 8 -17.92 19.65 10.44
N GLY A 9 -18.65 19.50 9.33
CA GLY A 9 -18.30 20.11 8.04
C GLY A 9 -16.94 19.67 7.49
N LEU A 10 -16.50 18.46 7.80
CA LEU A 10 -15.28 17.87 7.30
C LEU A 10 -15.43 17.58 5.80
N PRO A 11 -14.34 17.68 5.04
CA PRO A 11 -14.36 17.34 3.64
C PRO A 11 -14.65 15.84 3.45
N PRO A 12 -15.39 15.45 2.39
CA PRO A 12 -15.86 14.09 2.18
C PRO A 12 -14.72 13.07 2.09
N GLU A 13 -13.51 13.49 1.71
CA GLU A 13 -12.31 12.66 1.67
C GLU A 13 -11.87 12.14 3.04
N VAL A 14 -12.31 12.80 4.12
CA VAL A 14 -11.97 12.45 5.51
C VAL A 14 -13.09 11.64 6.17
N THR A 15 -14.33 11.83 5.73
CA THR A 15 -15.50 11.09 6.22
C THR A 15 -15.73 9.78 5.46
N THR A 16 -15.14 9.64 4.27
CA THR A 16 -15.26 8.42 3.45
C THR A 16 -14.53 7.23 4.07
N GLN A 17 -15.09 6.04 3.87
CA GLN A 17 -14.48 4.80 4.36
C GLN A 17 -13.11 4.56 3.68
N PRO A 18 -12.03 4.36 4.46
CA PRO A 18 -10.72 4.12 3.90
C PRO A 18 -10.66 2.77 3.19
N HIS A 19 -10.11 2.76 1.97
CA HIS A 19 -9.88 1.54 1.21
C HIS A 19 -8.43 1.09 1.31
N ALA A 20 -8.21 -0.22 1.40
CA ALA A 20 -6.85 -0.75 1.44
C ALA A 20 -6.16 -0.57 0.08
N LEU A 21 -4.94 -0.04 0.10
CA LEU A 21 -4.09 0.18 -1.07
C LEU A 21 -3.04 -0.93 -1.18
N ILE A 22 -2.97 -1.58 -2.34
CA ILE A 22 -2.01 -2.64 -2.65
C ILE A 22 -1.14 -2.20 -3.82
N GLY A 23 0.14 -1.99 -3.56
CA GLY A 23 1.15 -1.71 -4.59
C GLY A 23 1.76 -3.00 -5.13
N MET A 24 1.77 -3.17 -6.45
CA MET A 24 2.41 -4.30 -7.12
C MET A 24 3.72 -3.87 -7.78
N LEU A 25 4.81 -4.56 -7.45
CA LEU A 25 6.17 -4.31 -7.99
C LEU A 25 6.63 -5.51 -8.85
N GLY A 26 7.55 -5.30 -9.78
CA GLY A 26 8.20 -6.36 -10.56
C GLY A 26 7.40 -6.84 -11.78
N LEU A 27 6.24 -6.23 -12.03
CA LEU A 27 5.42 -6.48 -13.21
C LEU A 27 5.87 -5.58 -14.37
N ASP A 28 6.60 -6.12 -15.33
CA ASP A 28 6.78 -5.48 -16.63
C ASP A 28 5.53 -5.58 -17.54
N ILE A 29 4.59 -4.65 -17.37
CA ILE A 29 3.35 -4.58 -18.16
C ILE A 29 3.54 -4.09 -19.61
N SER A 30 4.71 -3.50 -19.93
CA SER A 30 5.00 -2.92 -21.25
C SER A 30 5.53 -3.96 -22.23
N ASN A 31 6.45 -4.82 -21.78
CA ASN A 31 7.09 -5.80 -22.66
C ASN A 31 6.50 -7.21 -22.53
N LYS A 32 5.82 -7.54 -21.42
CA LYS A 32 5.33 -8.89 -21.15
C LYS A 32 3.80 -8.93 -21.10
N THR A 33 3.21 -9.60 -22.07
CA THR A 33 1.75 -9.81 -22.16
C THR A 33 1.18 -10.55 -20.96
N THR A 34 1.89 -11.54 -20.42
CA THR A 34 1.49 -12.27 -19.21
C THR A 34 1.39 -11.35 -17.99
N HIS A 35 2.36 -10.43 -17.82
CA HIS A 35 2.35 -9.50 -16.69
C HIS A 35 1.22 -8.48 -16.82
N LYS A 36 0.95 -8.00 -18.05
CA LYS A 36 -0.21 -7.16 -18.34
C LYS A 36 -1.52 -7.87 -17.99
N ALA A 37 -1.70 -9.13 -18.38
CA ALA A 37 -2.90 -9.91 -18.07
C ALA A 37 -3.11 -10.08 -16.56
N VAL A 38 -2.03 -10.32 -15.80
CA VAL A 38 -2.09 -10.38 -14.34
C VAL A 38 -2.51 -9.03 -13.75
N TRP A 39 -1.90 -7.93 -14.19
CA TRP A 39 -2.27 -6.58 -13.74
C TRP A 39 -3.74 -6.25 -14.04
N GLU A 40 -4.20 -6.55 -15.26
CA GLU A 40 -5.60 -6.32 -15.66
C GLU A 40 -6.58 -7.16 -14.83
N ALA A 41 -6.23 -8.41 -14.50
CA ALA A 41 -7.06 -9.26 -13.65
C ALA A 41 -7.25 -8.67 -12.24
N PHE A 42 -6.26 -7.98 -11.67
CA PHE A 42 -6.41 -7.31 -10.39
C PHE A 42 -7.09 -5.95 -10.51
N ALA A 43 -6.75 -5.16 -11.53
CA ALA A 43 -7.30 -3.82 -11.72
C ALA A 43 -8.81 -3.83 -12.07
N LEU A 44 -9.28 -4.86 -12.79
CA LEU A 44 -10.65 -4.94 -13.30
C LEU A 44 -11.59 -5.81 -12.44
N ASN A 45 -11.07 -6.67 -11.56
CA ASN A 45 -11.90 -7.60 -10.77
C ASN A 45 -12.46 -6.96 -9.48
N ARG A 46 -13.21 -5.87 -9.68
CA ARG A 46 -13.94 -5.15 -8.63
C ARG A 46 -15.38 -5.67 -8.56
N ARG A 47 -15.57 -6.88 -8.03
CA ARG A 47 -16.93 -7.36 -7.72
C ARG A 47 -17.45 -6.67 -6.46
N THR A 48 -18.75 -6.36 -6.46
CA THR A 48 -19.44 -5.59 -5.42
C THR A 48 -19.58 -6.31 -4.07
N ASP A 49 -19.38 -7.63 -4.04
CA ASP A 49 -19.43 -8.48 -2.85
C ASP A 49 -18.10 -8.56 -2.10
N ARG A 50 -17.01 -8.04 -2.68
CA ARG A 50 -15.65 -8.14 -2.12
C ARG A 50 -15.25 -6.85 -1.44
N THR A 51 -14.36 -6.97 -0.45
CA THR A 51 -13.73 -5.82 0.18
C THR A 51 -13.14 -4.90 -0.89
N PRO A 52 -13.47 -3.59 -0.89
CA PRO A 52 -12.93 -2.65 -1.85
C PRO A 52 -11.41 -2.49 -1.66
N LEU A 53 -10.65 -3.04 -2.62
CA LEU A 53 -9.19 -2.93 -2.70
C LEU A 53 -8.81 -2.00 -3.84
N HIS A 54 -7.86 -1.12 -3.57
CA HIS A 54 -7.24 -0.26 -4.57
C HIS A 54 -5.89 -0.86 -4.98
N PHE A 55 -5.70 -1.18 -6.25
CA PHE A 55 -4.42 -1.66 -6.77
C PHE A 55 -3.69 -0.53 -7.49
N CYS A 56 -2.38 -0.41 -7.28
CA CYS A 56 -1.52 0.45 -8.07
C CYS A 56 -0.31 -0.33 -8.59
N HIS A 57 0.08 -0.05 -9.83
CA HIS A 57 1.29 -0.58 -10.43
C HIS A 57 2.45 0.36 -10.07
N LEU A 58 3.46 -0.18 -9.39
CA LEU A 58 4.65 0.57 -9.00
C LEU A 58 5.73 0.42 -10.07
N ASN A 59 6.48 1.49 -10.31
CA ASN A 59 7.60 1.46 -11.24
C ASN A 59 8.66 0.45 -10.76
N ASN A 60 9.34 -0.23 -11.69
CA ASN A 60 10.38 -1.21 -11.37
C ASN A 60 11.58 -0.59 -10.63
N ASP A 61 11.79 0.71 -10.77
CA ASP A 61 12.86 1.44 -10.06
C ASP A 61 12.49 1.78 -8.61
N PHE A 62 11.29 1.40 -8.14
CA PHE A 62 10.86 1.71 -6.79
C PHE A 62 11.74 0.97 -5.78
N GLN A 63 12.49 1.75 -5.00
CA GLN A 63 13.29 1.25 -3.91
C GLN A 63 12.50 1.32 -2.61
N MET A 64 12.35 0.16 -1.97
CA MET A 64 11.80 0.11 -0.62
C MET A 64 12.72 0.92 0.31
N PRO A 65 12.20 1.83 1.13
CA PRO A 65 13.03 2.56 2.07
C PRO A 65 13.81 1.56 2.94
N PRO A 66 15.11 1.79 3.17
CA PRO A 66 15.92 0.89 3.97
C PRO A 66 15.29 0.77 5.36
N MET A 67 15.11 -0.47 5.82
CA MET A 67 14.61 -0.73 7.16
C MET A 67 15.60 -0.11 8.14
N LYS A 68 15.17 0.94 8.85
CA LYS A 68 15.97 1.48 9.96
C LYS A 68 16.19 0.33 10.94
N GLN A 69 17.45 0.00 11.24
CA GLN A 69 17.76 -1.02 12.23
C GLN A 69 17.01 -0.68 13.51
N LYS A 70 16.31 -1.67 14.08
CA LYS A 70 15.66 -1.51 15.38
C LYS A 70 16.76 -1.24 16.39
N TRP A 71 16.84 0.00 16.89
CA TRP A 71 17.79 0.36 17.93
C TRP A 71 17.37 -0.38 19.21
N TYR A 72 18.25 -1.25 19.71
CA TYR A 72 18.06 -1.90 21.00
C TYR A 72 18.78 -1.05 22.07
N PRO A 73 18.05 -0.40 23.00
CA PRO A 73 18.64 0.50 24.00
C PRO A 73 19.65 -0.15 24.96
N TYR A 74 19.76 -1.48 25.01
CA TYR A 74 20.51 -2.22 26.02
C TYR A 74 21.73 -2.98 25.48
N HIS A 75 22.33 -2.56 24.37
CA HIS A 75 23.65 -3.08 23.99
C HIS A 75 24.73 -2.39 24.83
N HIS A 76 24.82 -2.75 26.10
CA HIS A 76 25.95 -2.40 26.94
C HIS A 76 27.17 -3.19 26.43
N PRO A 77 28.26 -2.54 25.99
CA PRO A 77 29.49 -3.27 25.73
C PRO A 77 29.93 -3.91 27.04
N SER A 78 29.97 -5.25 27.08
CA SER A 78 30.58 -5.97 28.20
C SER A 78 32.02 -5.47 28.33
N PRO A 79 32.46 -4.98 29.51
CA PRO A 79 33.85 -4.61 29.68
C PRO A 79 34.68 -5.88 29.47
N SER A 80 35.52 -5.86 28.43
CA SER A 80 36.52 -6.90 28.20
C SER A 80 37.37 -6.99 29.47
N LEU A 81 37.30 -8.13 30.15
CA LEU A 81 38.19 -8.47 31.25
C LEU A 81 39.62 -8.46 30.71
N VAL A 82 40.38 -7.44 31.12
CA VAL A 82 41.85 -7.44 31.12
C VAL A 82 42.36 -8.20 32.33
#